data_AF-A0A3D5JN91-F1
#
_entry.id   AF-A0A3D5JN91-F1
#
_cell.length_a   1.000
_cell.length_b   1.000
_cell.length_c   1.000
_cell.angle_alpha   90.00
_cell.angle_beta   90.00
_cell.angle_gamma   90.00
#
_symmetry.space_group_name_H-M   'P 1'
#
loop_
_entity.id
_entity.type
_entity.pdbx_description
1 polymer ?
#
loop_
_entity_poly.entity_id
_entity_poly.type
_entity_poly.pdbx_seq_one_letter_code
_entity_poly.pdbx_strand_id
1 'polypeptide(L)'
;MIDLNHLDDLARRLSDMVPPGLRQSREELQATFKSALQAGLGKLDLVTREEFDVQRAVLLKTREKLEALEKTVAELEARGNDTPAG
;
A
#
# COMPACT_ATOMS: atom_id res chain seq x y z
N MET A 1 3.72 -3.23 -2.53
CA MET A 1 3.57 -4.68 -2.69
C MET A 1 4.08 -5.28 -1.39
N ILE A 2 3.32 -6.12 -0.68
CA ILE A 2 3.79 -6.69 0.59
C ILE A 2 4.99 -7.58 0.27
N ASP A 3 6.17 -7.23 0.80
CA ASP A 3 7.38 -8.03 0.64
C ASP A 3 7.27 -9.35 1.42
N LEU A 4 7.40 -10.47 0.72
CA LEU A 4 7.31 -11.81 1.32
C LEU A 4 8.35 -12.02 2.44
N ASN A 5 9.50 -11.35 2.35
CA ASN A 5 10.58 -11.40 3.36
C ASN A 5 10.11 -10.94 4.76
N HIS A 6 9.18 -9.99 4.82
CA HIS A 6 8.66 -9.51 6.09
C HIS A 6 7.68 -10.51 6.74
N LEU A 7 6.99 -11.30 5.91
CA LEU A 7 6.14 -12.39 6.41
C LEU A 7 6.99 -13.49 7.07
N ASP A 8 8.13 -13.82 6.46
CA ASP A 8 9.07 -14.80 6.99
C ASP A 8 9.73 -14.34 8.30
N ASP A 9 10.11 -13.07 8.40
CA ASP A 9 10.65 -12.51 9.65
C ASP A 9 9.61 -12.50 10.78
N LEU A 10 8.35 -12.25 10.44
CA LEU A 10 7.24 -12.28 11.37
C LEU A 10 6.96 -13.72 11.84
N ALA A 11 7.02 -14.70 10.92
CA ALA A 11 6.90 -16.12 11.23
C ALA A 11 8.05 -16.65 12.11
N ARG A 12 9.29 -16.19 11.87
CA ARG A 12 10.46 -16.51 12.72
C ARG A 12 10.31 -15.95 14.13
N ARG A 13 10.00 -14.65 14.26
CA ARG A 13 9.77 -14.01 15.57
C ARG A 13 8.63 -14.69 16.35
N LEU A 14 7.57 -15.09 15.65
CA LEU A 14 6.48 -15.86 16.26
C LEU A 14 6.94 -17.22 16.78
N SER A 15 7.77 -17.93 16.01
CA SER A 15 8.31 -19.24 16.40
C SER A 15 9.28 -19.13 17.59
N ASP A 16 10.10 -18.09 17.63
CA ASP A 16 11.07 -17.84 18.70
C ASP A 16 10.42 -17.42 20.02
N MET A 17 9.22 -16.81 19.97
CA MET A 17 8.47 -16.38 21.15
C MET A 17 7.57 -17.48 21.75
N VAL A 18 7.63 -18.72 21.26
CA VAL A 18 6.90 -19.86 21.83
C VAL A 18 7.81 -20.69 22.74
N PRO A 19 7.75 -20.49 24.07
CA PRO A 19 8.43 -21.33 25.03
C PRO A 19 8.06 -22.82 24.89
N PRO A 20 9.03 -23.74 25.04
CA PRO A 20 8.81 -25.18 24.90
C PRO A 20 7.79 -25.76 25.89
N GLY A 21 7.46 -25.05 26.98
CA GLY A 21 6.49 -25.46 28.00
C GLY A 21 5.05 -24.95 27.81
N LEU A 22 4.78 -24.02 26.88
CA LEU A 22 3.48 -23.33 26.79
C LEU A 22 2.37 -24.08 26.04
N ARG A 23 2.59 -25.34 25.64
CA ARG A 23 1.54 -26.16 24.99
C ARG A 23 0.30 -26.39 25.88
N GLN A 24 0.41 -26.12 27.19
CA GLN A 24 -0.65 -26.37 28.18
C GLN A 24 -1.62 -25.17 28.36
N SER A 25 -1.21 -23.94 28.07
CA SER A 25 -2.01 -22.72 28.23
C SER A 25 -2.31 -22.07 26.87
N ARG A 26 -3.34 -22.58 26.21
CA ARG A 26 -3.78 -22.14 24.87
C ARG A 26 -4.07 -20.63 24.80
N GLU A 27 -4.58 -20.05 25.89
CA GLU A 27 -4.87 -18.61 26.00
C GLU A 27 -3.61 -17.75 26.04
N GLU A 28 -2.57 -18.16 26.76
CA GLU A 28 -1.29 -17.43 26.84
C GLU A 28 -0.55 -17.48 25.50
N LEU A 29 -0.59 -18.62 24.81
CA LEU A 29 -0.11 -18.74 23.44
C LEU A 29 -0.85 -17.81 22.50
N GLN A 30 -2.19 -17.76 22.58
CA GLN A 30 -3.01 -16.88 21.74
C GLN A 30 -2.70 -15.39 21.97
N ALA A 31 -2.53 -14.97 23.24
CA ALA A 31 -2.18 -13.61 23.59
C ALA A 31 -0.78 -13.22 23.06
N THR A 32 0.19 -14.13 23.21
CA THR A 32 1.57 -13.94 22.70
C THR A 32 1.58 -13.84 21.17
N PHE A 33 0.84 -14.73 20.49
CA PHE A 33 0.70 -14.71 19.03
C PHE A 33 0.08 -13.40 18.54
N LYS A 34 -0.99 -12.93 19.20
CA LYS A 34 -1.67 -11.68 18.85
C LYS A 34 -0.73 -10.48 18.99
N SER A 35 0.00 -10.39 20.11
CA SER A 35 0.97 -9.32 20.35
C SER A 35 2.09 -9.31 19.31
N ALA A 36 2.61 -10.49 18.99
CA ALA A 36 3.65 -10.67 17.98
C ALA A 36 3.18 -10.30 16.56
N LEU A 37 1.96 -10.70 16.18
CA LEU A 37 1.32 -10.29 14.93
C LEU A 37 1.13 -8.79 14.87
N GLN A 38 0.64 -8.17 15.95
CA GLN A 38 0.48 -6.71 16.01
C GLN A 38 1.83 -5.99 15.90
N ALA A 39 2.85 -6.46 16.59
CA ALA A 39 4.20 -5.88 16.53
C ALA A 39 4.87 -6.07 15.16
N GLY A 40 4.60 -7.18 14.47
CA GLY A 40 5.11 -7.43 13.13
C GLY A 40 4.35 -6.67 12.05
N LEU A 41 3.02 -6.62 12.12
CA LEU A 41 2.17 -5.82 11.24
C LEU A 41 2.44 -4.32 11.40
N GLY A 42 2.73 -3.83 12.62
CA GLY A 42 3.13 -2.44 12.84
C GLY A 42 4.52 -2.08 12.31
N LYS A 43 5.36 -3.08 11.99
CA LYS A 43 6.68 -2.89 11.35
C LYS A 43 6.63 -2.98 9.84
N LEU A 44 5.56 -3.55 9.29
CA LEU A 44 5.24 -3.44 7.88
C LEU A 44 4.71 -2.02 7.67
N ASP A 45 5.21 -1.31 6.66
CA ASP A 45 4.73 0.03 6.28
C ASP A 45 3.31 -0.06 5.68
N LEU A 46 2.36 -0.49 6.53
CA LEU A 46 0.98 -0.77 6.17
C LEU A 46 0.20 0.53 6.23
N VAL A 47 -0.25 0.97 5.06
CA VAL A 47 -1.32 1.95 4.98
C VAL A 47 -2.65 1.28 5.31
N THR A 48 -3.51 2.00 6.00
CA THR A 48 -4.88 1.53 6.24
C THR A 48 -5.61 1.35 4.91
N ARG A 49 -6.62 0.48 4.90
CA ARG A 49 -7.49 0.27 3.74
C ARG A 49 -8.07 1.61 3.24
N GLU A 50 -8.45 2.47 4.18
CA GLU A 50 -9.02 3.79 3.90
C GLU A 50 -8.00 4.73 3.24
N GLU A 51 -6.78 4.83 3.77
CA GLU A 51 -5.71 5.64 3.17
C GLU A 51 -5.36 5.17 1.75
N PHE A 52 -5.33 3.85 1.53
CA PHE A 52 -5.13 3.29 0.20
C PHE A 52 -6.23 3.70 -0.77
N ASP A 53 -7.50 3.60 -0.35
CA ASP A 53 -8.64 3.95 -1.18
C ASP A 53 -8.66 5.46 -1.50
N VAL A 54 -8.26 6.32 -0.54
CA VAL A 54 -8.07 7.77 -0.76
C VAL A 54 -6.96 8.04 -1.78
N GLN A 55 -5.79 7.44 -1.63
CA GLN A 55 -4.68 7.62 -2.58
C GLN A 55 -5.07 7.16 -3.99
N ARG A 56 -5.79 6.04 -4.09
CA ARG A 56 -6.32 5.53 -5.36
C ARG A 56 -7.29 6.52 -6.00
N ALA A 57 -8.17 7.14 -5.22
CA ALA A 57 -9.10 8.16 -5.72
C ALA A 57 -8.37 9.42 -6.21
N VAL A 58 -7.33 9.87 -5.49
CA VAL A 58 -6.48 10.99 -5.91
C VAL A 58 -5.77 10.68 -7.22
N LEU A 59 -5.21 9.47 -7.36
CA LEU A 59 -4.57 9.03 -8.60
C LEU A 59 -5.54 9.00 -9.78
N LEU A 60 -6.76 8.50 -9.58
CA LEU A 60 -7.80 8.47 -10.61
C LEU A 60 -8.11 9.89 -11.10
N LYS A 61 -8.39 10.80 -10.17
CA LYS A 61 -8.66 12.21 -10.48
C LYS A 61 -7.50 12.92 -11.18
N THR A 62 -6.27 12.53 -10.85
CA THR A 62 -5.07 13.08 -11.50
C THR A 62 -4.96 12.60 -12.94
N ARG A 63 -5.30 11.33 -13.23
CA ARG A 63 -5.34 10.82 -14.61
C ARG A 63 -6.40 11.53 -15.45
N GLU A 64 -7.59 11.70 -14.90
CA GLU A 64 -8.67 12.44 -15.59
C GLU A 64 -8.24 13.88 -15.95
N LYS A 65 -7.59 14.57 -15.00
CA LYS A 65 -7.06 15.92 -15.25
C LYS A 65 -5.93 15.91 -16.27
N LEU A 66 -5.06 14.91 -16.25
CA LEU A 66 -3.96 14.77 -17.20
C LEU A 66 -4.51 14.59 -18.61
N GLU A 67 -5.48 13.69 -18.81
CA GLU A 67 -6.13 13.46 -20.11
C GLU A 67 -6.81 14.74 -20.64
N ALA A 68 -7.46 15.51 -19.76
CA ALA A 68 -8.06 16.80 -20.14
C ALA A 68 -7.01 17.84 -20.56
N LEU A 69 -5.87 17.89 -19.87
CA LEU A 69 -4.74 18.75 -20.22
C LEU A 69 -4.12 18.33 -21.54
N GLU A 70 -3.86 17.03 -21.74
CA GLU A 70 -3.34 16.48 -23.00
C GLU A 70 -4.25 16.85 -24.18
N LYS A 71 -5.57 16.73 -24.01
CA LYS A 71 -6.55 17.14 -25.03
C LYS A 71 -6.47 18.65 -25.31
N THR A 72 -6.40 19.47 -24.26
CA THR A 72 -6.30 20.92 -24.40
C THR A 72 -5.02 21.32 -25.14
N VAL A 73 -3.89 20.68 -24.83
CA VAL A 73 -2.62 20.90 -25.52
C VAL A 73 -2.74 20.51 -26.99
N ALA A 74 -3.29 19.34 -27.30
CA ALA A 74 -3.48 18.89 -28.68
C ALA A 74 -4.37 19.85 -29.49
N GLU A 75 -5.44 20.39 -28.90
CA GLU A 75 -6.30 21.39 -29.52
C GLU A 75 -5.54 22.71 -29.79
N LEU A 76 -4.67 23.13 -28.87
CA LEU A 76 -3.85 24.34 -29.04
C LEU A 76 -2.75 24.14 -30.10
N GLU A 77 -2.10 22.98 -30.13
CA GLU A 77 -1.10 22.63 -31.14
C GLU A 77 -1.71 22.57 -32.54
N ALA A 78 -2.91 21.99 -32.67
CA ALA A 78 -3.66 21.97 -33.93
C ALA A 78 -3.99 23.39 -34.43
N ARG A 79 -4.39 24.29 -33.53
CA ARG A 79 -4.66 25.71 -33.87
C ARG A 79 -3.40 26.50 -34.19
N GLY A 80 -2.27 26.19 -33.55
CA GLY A 80 -0.98 26.82 -33.80
C GLY A 80 -0.42 26.49 -35.18
N ASN A 81 -0.64 25.26 -35.67
CA ASN A 81 -0.25 24.83 -37.01
C ASN A 81 -1.13 25.35 -38.15
N ASP A 82 -2.32 25.89 -37.85
CA ASP A 82 -3.27 26.43 -38.82
C ASP A 82 -3.12 27.95 -39.04
N THR A 83 -2.12 28.60 -38.45
CA THR A 83 -1.81 30.01 -38.78
C THR A 83 -1.09 30.04 -40.14
N PRO A 84 -1.72 30.54 -41.23
CA PRO A 84 -1.02 30.72 -42.48
C PRO A 84 0.00 31.83 -42.26
N ALA A 85 1.27 31.54 -42.54
CA ALA A 85 2.27 32.58 -42.69
C ALA A 85 1.80 33.56 -43.77
N GLY A 86 1.27 34.69 -43.36
CA GLY A 86 0.99 35.87 -44.17
C GLY A 86 2.05 36.93 -43.94
#